data_AF-R9MAE7-F1
#
_entry.id   AF-R9MAE7-F1
#
_cell.length_a   1.000
_cell.length_b   1.000
_cell.length_c   1.000
_cell.angle_alpha   90.00
_cell.angle_beta   90.00
_cell.angle_gamma   90.00
#
_symmetry.space_group_name_H-M   'P 1'
#
loop_
_entity.id
_entity.type
_entity.pdbx_description
1 polymer ?
#
loop_
_entity_poly.entity_id
_entity_poly.type
_entity_poly.pdbx_seq_one_letter_code
_entity_poly.pdbx_strand_id
1 'polypeptide(L)'
;MRADTDKLVLMDNNILACEHGIIQLISMIGSGYRIDINQGMDARLVDDEIADILSRLKWSRFIRFSCDQKSQIEPIRNTIELLGKYGVKPYRIFIYLLVTADIKDASDRVEALKKYKAINLYAQAERNERLGIIPDRMQLEFQQRYIYGGCYRNETWEEYCKRKGLKNGVVF
;
A
#
# COMPACT_ATOMS: atom_id res chain seq x y z
N MET A 1 -20.60 23.28 -19.40
CA MET A 1 -19.16 23.44 -19.10
C MET A 1 -18.96 22.87 -17.71
N ARG A 2 -18.39 21.66 -17.57
CA ARG A 2 -17.98 21.18 -16.24
C ARG A 2 -16.83 22.08 -15.80
N ALA A 3 -16.86 22.55 -14.56
CA ALA A 3 -15.70 23.19 -13.97
C ALA A 3 -14.66 22.07 -13.77
N ASP A 4 -13.93 21.75 -14.84
CA ASP A 4 -13.06 20.58 -14.89
C ASP A 4 -11.95 20.77 -13.88
N THR A 5 -12.07 20.04 -12.78
CA THR A 5 -11.01 19.84 -11.84
C THR A 5 -9.87 19.13 -12.59
N ASP A 6 -8.63 19.60 -12.40
CA ASP A 6 -7.44 19.00 -12.99
C ASP A 6 -7.12 17.60 -12.42
N LYS A 7 -8.05 16.96 -11.70
CA LYS A 7 -7.90 15.65 -11.06
C LYS A 7 -8.68 14.59 -11.82
N LEU A 8 -7.98 13.53 -12.19
CA LEU A 8 -8.57 12.34 -12.80
C LEU A 8 -8.43 11.15 -11.83
N VAL A 9 -9.56 10.54 -11.46
CA VAL A 9 -9.59 9.34 -10.60
C VAL A 9 -9.83 8.12 -11.47
N LEU A 10 -8.91 7.16 -11.45
CA LEU A 10 -9.04 5.88 -12.13
C LEU A 10 -9.54 4.84 -11.13
N MET A 11 -10.60 4.13 -11.52
CA MET A 11 -11.32 3.18 -10.67
C MET A 11 -10.98 1.72 -10.99
N ASP A 12 -10.10 1.47 -11.95
CA ASP A 12 -9.73 0.12 -12.39
C ASP A 12 -8.96 -0.64 -11.32
N ASN A 13 -9.36 -1.90 -11.10
CA ASN A 13 -8.78 -2.75 -10.07
C ASN A 13 -7.37 -3.25 -10.43
N ASN A 14 -7.05 -3.35 -11.73
CA ASN A 14 -5.79 -3.93 -12.21
C ASN A 14 -5.28 -3.21 -13.47
N ILE A 15 -5.08 -1.89 -13.40
CA ILE A 15 -4.68 -1.08 -14.56
C ILE A 15 -3.37 -1.55 -15.23
N LEU A 16 -2.49 -2.21 -14.48
CA LEU A 16 -1.23 -2.75 -15.00
C LEU A 16 -1.38 -4.13 -15.65
N ALA A 17 -2.51 -4.82 -15.47
CA ALA A 17 -2.69 -6.20 -15.92
C ALA A 17 -3.17 -6.32 -17.37
N CYS A 18 -3.42 -5.20 -18.06
CA CYS A 18 -3.82 -5.23 -19.45
C CYS A 18 -3.16 -4.11 -20.26
N GLU A 19 -2.91 -4.39 -21.54
CA GLU A 19 -2.30 -3.46 -22.49
C GLU A 19 -3.11 -2.16 -22.59
N HIS A 20 -4.44 -2.25 -22.60
CA HIS A 20 -5.31 -1.07 -22.66
C HIS A 20 -5.09 -0.13 -21.48
N GLY A 21 -4.92 -0.67 -20.27
CA GLY A 21 -4.63 0.14 -19.08
C GLY A 21 -3.28 0.83 -19.15
N ILE A 22 -2.26 0.15 -19.67
CA ILE A 22 -0.93 0.72 -19.92
C ILE A 22 -1.00 1.84 -20.95
N ILE A 23 -1.69 1.64 -22.08
CA ILE A 23 -1.91 2.68 -23.11
C ILE A 23 -2.62 3.89 -22.50
N GLN A 24 -3.61 3.67 -21.62
CA GLN A 24 -4.30 4.73 -20.91
C GLN A 24 -3.32 5.55 -20.07
N LEU A 25 -2.46 4.92 -19.28
CA LEU A 25 -1.42 5.59 -18.49
C LEU A 25 -0.47 6.39 -19.37
N ILE A 26 -0.01 5.82 -20.49
CA ILE A 26 0.87 6.52 -21.44
C ILE A 26 0.18 7.77 -22.00
N SER A 27 -1.09 7.68 -22.40
CA SER A 27 -1.85 8.83 -22.94
C SER A 27 -2.04 9.97 -21.93
N MET A 28 -1.94 9.67 -20.63
CA MET A 28 -2.06 10.66 -19.55
C MET A 28 -0.75 11.43 -19.29
N ILE A 29 0.38 10.95 -19.79
CA ILE A 29 1.66 11.64 -19.68
C ILE A 29 1.58 12.98 -20.42
N GLY A 30 1.85 14.08 -19.71
CA GLY A 30 1.80 15.43 -20.30
C GLY A 30 0.39 16.00 -20.50
N SER A 31 -0.68 15.26 -20.16
CA SER A 31 -2.07 15.72 -20.29
C SER A 31 -2.45 16.89 -19.38
N GLY A 32 -1.65 17.17 -18.34
CA GLY A 32 -1.92 18.19 -17.31
C GLY A 32 -2.73 17.66 -16.12
N TYR A 33 -3.40 16.52 -16.27
CA TYR A 33 -4.18 15.90 -15.20
C TYR A 33 -3.32 15.40 -14.04
N ARG A 34 -3.85 15.55 -12.83
CA ARG A 34 -3.38 14.96 -11.59
C ARG A 34 -4.05 13.61 -11.40
N ILE A 35 -3.28 12.54 -11.56
CA ILE A 35 -3.77 11.17 -11.55
C ILE A 35 -3.94 10.66 -10.12
N ASP A 36 -5.02 9.94 -9.88
CA ASP A 36 -5.34 9.27 -8.63
C ASP A 36 -5.89 7.88 -8.95
N ILE A 37 -5.09 6.83 -8.73
CA ILE A 37 -5.59 5.45 -8.85
C ILE A 37 -6.16 5.07 -7.49
N ASN A 38 -7.47 4.83 -7.41
CA ASN A 38 -8.16 4.59 -6.14
C ASN A 38 -7.82 3.22 -5.50
N GLN A 39 -7.16 2.34 -6.25
CA GLN A 39 -6.75 1.01 -5.81
C GLN A 39 -5.23 0.90 -5.66
N GLY A 40 -4.79 -0.11 -4.90
CA GLY A 40 -3.37 -0.49 -4.86
C GLY A 40 -3.02 -1.35 -6.08
N MET A 41 -2.02 -0.93 -6.85
CA MET A 41 -1.52 -1.70 -7.98
C MET A 41 -0.74 -2.94 -7.52
N ASP A 42 -0.70 -3.97 -8.36
CA ASP A 42 0.13 -5.14 -8.13
C ASP A 42 1.60 -4.87 -8.48
N ALA A 43 2.45 -4.80 -7.47
CA ALA A 43 3.88 -4.57 -7.63
C ALA A 43 4.61 -5.66 -8.43
N ARG A 44 4.01 -6.85 -8.60
CA ARG A 44 4.56 -7.92 -9.44
C ARG A 44 4.55 -7.58 -10.93
N LEU A 45 3.74 -6.61 -11.33
CA LEU A 45 3.60 -6.17 -12.72
C LEU A 45 4.47 -4.93 -13.02
N VAL A 46 5.28 -4.47 -12.06
CA VAL A 46 6.17 -3.33 -12.26
C VAL A 46 7.54 -3.81 -12.69
N ASP A 47 7.81 -3.67 -13.97
CA ASP A 47 9.17 -3.75 -14.53
C ASP A 47 9.74 -2.34 -14.76
N ASP A 48 10.88 -2.25 -15.44
CA ASP A 48 11.57 -0.99 -15.70
C ASP A 48 10.76 -0.05 -16.60
N GLU A 49 10.00 -0.57 -17.56
CA GLU A 49 9.15 0.21 -18.48
C GLU A 49 7.95 0.79 -17.73
N ILE A 50 7.26 -0.04 -16.93
CA ILE A 50 6.15 0.41 -16.09
C ILE A 50 6.63 1.45 -15.08
N ALA A 51 7.83 1.27 -14.49
CA ALA A 51 8.40 2.25 -13.57
C ALA A 51 8.67 3.61 -14.24
N ASP A 52 9.19 3.63 -15.49
CA ASP A 52 9.33 4.88 -16.26
C ASP A 52 7.97 5.57 -16.47
N ILE A 53 6.97 4.81 -16.93
CA ILE A 53 5.61 5.31 -17.17
C ILE A 53 5.05 5.93 -15.90
N LEU A 54 5.08 5.20 -14.78
CA LEU A 54 4.57 5.68 -13.49
C LEU A 54 5.32 6.92 -13.00
N SER A 55 6.63 7.03 -13.24
CA SER A 55 7.44 8.18 -12.81
C SER A 55 7.07 9.48 -13.53
N ARG A 56 6.60 9.38 -14.78
CA ARG A 56 6.28 10.51 -15.66
C ARG A 56 4.86 11.05 -15.47
N LEU A 57 4.01 10.31 -14.74
CA LEU A 57 2.66 10.74 -14.41
C LEU A 57 2.67 11.81 -13.31
N LYS A 58 1.76 12.78 -13.44
CA LYS A 58 1.54 13.78 -12.40
C LYS A 58 0.58 13.22 -11.35
N TRP A 59 1.12 12.63 -10.29
CA TRP A 59 0.29 12.08 -9.21
C TRP A 59 -0.34 13.17 -8.33
N SER A 60 -1.62 13.01 -8.04
CA SER A 60 -2.35 13.87 -7.10
C SER A 60 -1.75 13.83 -5.69
N ARG A 61 -1.33 12.64 -5.23
CA ARG A 61 -0.64 12.47 -3.95
C ARG A 61 0.32 11.28 -3.97
N PHE A 62 -0.21 10.07 -4.09
CA PHE A 62 0.54 8.83 -3.92
C PHE A 62 0.47 7.91 -5.15
N ILE A 63 1.52 7.11 -5.32
CA ILE A 63 1.55 5.89 -6.12
C ILE A 63 1.23 4.74 -5.15
N ARG A 64 0.12 4.05 -5.40
CA ARG A 64 -0.43 3.07 -4.45
C ARG A 64 -0.17 1.65 -4.91
N PHE A 65 0.30 0.81 -3.99
CA PHE A 65 0.51 -0.62 -4.21
C PHE A 65 -0.16 -1.44 -3.09
N SER A 66 -0.46 -2.70 -3.37
CA SER A 66 -0.95 -3.65 -2.37
C SER A 66 0.12 -4.68 -2.02
N CYS A 67 0.24 -4.98 -0.73
CA CYS A 67 1.11 -6.02 -0.19
C CYS A 67 0.31 -6.85 0.82
N ASP A 68 -0.57 -7.71 0.30
CA ASP A 68 -1.48 -8.53 1.09
C ASP A 68 -0.90 -9.90 1.43
N GLN A 69 0.18 -10.30 0.73
CA GLN A 69 0.88 -11.56 0.93
C GLN A 69 2.39 -11.36 1.07
N LYS A 70 3.06 -12.24 1.81
CA LYS A 70 4.54 -12.23 1.94
C LYS A 70 5.27 -12.34 0.61
N SER A 71 4.71 -13.06 -0.36
CA SER A 71 5.25 -13.19 -1.71
C SER A 71 5.37 -11.85 -2.45
N GLN A 72 4.64 -10.82 -2.02
CA GLN A 72 4.69 -9.47 -2.60
C GLN A 72 5.77 -8.58 -1.98
N ILE A 73 6.45 -9.01 -0.90
CA ILE A 73 7.51 -8.22 -0.26
C ILE A 73 8.63 -7.91 -1.27
N GLU A 74 9.21 -8.93 -1.92
CA GLU A 74 10.29 -8.69 -2.90
C GLU A 74 9.83 -7.87 -4.12
N PRO A 75 8.66 -8.14 -4.75
CA PRO A 75 8.10 -7.27 -5.78
C PRO A 75 7.96 -5.80 -5.36
N ILE A 76 7.53 -5.53 -4.12
CA ILE A 76 7.44 -4.18 -3.58
C ILE A 76 8.82 -3.54 -3.44
N ARG A 77 9.82 -4.28 -2.95
CA ARG A 77 11.20 -3.79 -2.86
C ARG A 77 11.75 -3.39 -4.22
N ASN A 78 11.60 -4.28 -5.21
CA ASN A 78 12.02 -4.03 -6.59
C ASN A 78 11.31 -2.79 -7.16
N THR A 79 9.99 -2.67 -6.95
CA THR A 79 9.21 -1.50 -7.35
C THR A 79 9.74 -0.21 -6.75
N ILE A 80 10.06 -0.19 -5.45
CA ILE A 80 10.61 1.01 -4.77
C ILE A 80 11.96 1.40 -5.40
N GLU A 81 12.81 0.42 -5.70
CA GLU A 81 14.13 0.66 -6.32
C GLU A 81 14.00 1.18 -7.75
N LEU A 82 13.14 0.57 -8.58
CA LEU A 82 12.88 1.00 -9.95
C LEU A 82 12.29 2.42 -9.99
N LEU A 83 11.29 2.71 -9.17
CA LEU A 83 10.73 4.06 -9.08
C LEU A 83 11.79 5.06 -8.60
N GLY A 84 12.67 4.65 -7.68
CA GLY A 84 13.80 5.44 -7.20
C GLY A 84 14.80 5.77 -8.31
N LYS A 85 15.12 4.82 -9.20
CA LYS A 85 15.95 5.02 -10.40
C LYS A 85 15.40 6.13 -11.30
N TYR A 86 14.07 6.22 -11.43
CA TYR A 86 13.38 7.26 -12.17
C TYR A 86 13.07 8.53 -11.36
N GLY A 87 13.64 8.68 -10.16
CA GLY A 87 13.58 9.91 -9.37
C GLY A 87 12.34 10.07 -8.49
N VAL A 88 11.46 9.05 -8.42
CA VAL A 88 10.30 9.07 -7.51
C VAL A 88 10.79 9.03 -6.07
N LYS A 89 10.31 9.99 -5.26
CA LYS A 89 10.68 10.07 -3.85
C LYS A 89 9.87 9.08 -3.01
N PRO A 90 10.48 8.41 -2.01
CA PRO A 90 9.78 7.40 -1.18
C PRO A 90 8.47 7.87 -0.55
N TYR A 91 8.36 9.15 -0.16
CA TYR A 91 7.12 9.71 0.41
C TYR A 91 5.94 9.76 -0.56
N ARG A 92 6.16 9.54 -1.86
CA ARG A 92 5.11 9.36 -2.86
C ARG A 92 4.56 7.93 -2.88
N ILE A 93 5.23 6.97 -2.26
CA ILE A 93 4.84 5.56 -2.28
C ILE A 93 3.93 5.27 -1.08
N PHE A 94 2.82 4.60 -1.37
CA PHE A 94 1.82 4.21 -0.38
C PHE A 94 1.45 2.74 -0.55
N ILE A 95 1.53 1.97 0.52
CA ILE A 95 1.35 0.52 0.50
C ILE A 95 0.18 0.14 1.39
N TYR A 96 -0.81 -0.49 0.78
CA TYR A 96 -1.90 -1.15 1.48
C TYR A 96 -1.47 -2.53 1.98
N LEU A 97 -1.88 -2.88 3.19
CA LEU A 97 -1.72 -4.21 3.78
C LEU A 97 -3.07 -4.70 4.32
N LEU A 98 -3.52 -5.86 3.88
CA LEU A 98 -4.58 -6.59 4.57
C LEU A 98 -4.05 -7.24 5.86
N VAL A 99 -4.80 -7.09 6.95
CA VAL A 99 -4.55 -7.73 8.25
C VAL A 99 -5.62 -8.79 8.47
N THR A 100 -5.25 -10.05 8.20
CA THR A 100 -6.09 -11.22 8.48
C THR A 100 -5.98 -11.61 9.95
N ALA A 101 -6.63 -12.70 10.35
CA ALA A 101 -6.45 -13.28 11.70
C ALA A 101 -4.99 -13.68 11.98
N ASP A 102 -4.19 -13.95 10.94
CA ASP A 102 -2.74 -14.12 11.07
C ASP A 102 -2.04 -12.76 11.14
N ILE A 103 -2.08 -12.14 12.33
CA ILE A 103 -1.41 -10.86 12.57
C ILE A 103 0.12 -10.99 12.45
N LYS A 104 0.69 -12.18 12.68
CA LYS A 104 2.13 -12.39 12.54
C LYS A 104 2.55 -12.18 11.09
N ASP A 105 1.78 -12.72 10.16
CA ASP A 105 1.99 -12.54 8.72
C ASP A 105 1.94 -11.05 8.30
N ALA A 106 0.97 -10.28 8.80
CA ALA A 106 0.91 -8.84 8.60
C ALA A 106 2.10 -8.09 9.24
N SER A 107 2.48 -8.47 10.46
CA SER A 107 3.64 -7.92 11.16
C SER A 107 4.93 -8.14 10.38
N ASP A 108 5.16 -9.35 9.86
CA ASP A 108 6.36 -9.67 9.07
C ASP A 108 6.47 -8.80 7.81
N ARG A 109 5.35 -8.52 7.12
CA ARG A 109 5.32 -7.57 6.00
C ARG A 109 5.68 -6.16 6.44
N VAL A 110 5.11 -5.68 7.55
CA VAL A 110 5.41 -4.34 8.09
C VAL A 110 6.88 -4.23 8.46
N GLU A 111 7.46 -5.23 9.13
CA GLU A 111 8.89 -5.27 9.48
C GLU A 111 9.79 -5.27 8.25
N ALA A 112 9.41 -6.00 7.20
CA ALA A 112 10.14 -6.03 5.95
C ALA A 112 10.13 -4.67 5.24
N LEU A 113 9.00 -3.96 5.26
CA LEU A 113 8.78 -2.74 4.49
C LEU A 113 9.13 -1.45 5.24
N LYS A 114 9.03 -1.42 6.57
CA LYS A 114 9.32 -0.21 7.36
C LYS A 114 10.79 0.24 7.29
N LYS A 115 11.69 -0.64 6.81
CA LYS A 115 13.11 -0.35 6.56
C LYS A 115 13.29 0.75 5.49
N TYR A 116 12.34 0.89 4.57
CA TYR A 116 12.34 1.94 3.57
C TYR A 116 11.82 3.24 4.19
N LYS A 117 12.74 4.14 4.54
CA LYS A 117 12.38 5.40 5.18
C LYS A 117 11.44 6.21 4.29
N ALA A 118 10.47 6.87 4.92
CA ALA A 118 9.50 7.77 4.32
C ALA A 118 8.44 7.16 3.39
N ILE A 119 8.40 5.85 3.14
CA ILE A 119 7.21 5.24 2.52
C ILE A 119 6.02 5.26 3.50
N ASN A 120 4.80 5.17 2.96
CA ASN A 120 3.58 5.17 3.75
C ASN A 120 3.00 3.75 3.80
N LEU A 121 2.82 3.19 4.99
CA LEU A 121 2.09 1.94 5.20
C LEU A 121 0.69 2.23 5.74
N TYR A 122 -0.31 1.53 5.19
CA TYR A 122 -1.69 1.58 5.65
C TYR A 122 -2.22 0.16 5.75
N ALA A 123 -2.63 -0.22 6.96
CA ALA A 123 -3.14 -1.55 7.23
C ALA A 123 -4.66 -1.51 7.36
N GLN A 124 -5.36 -2.49 6.78
CA GLN A 124 -6.79 -2.64 6.91
C GLN A 124 -7.10 -4.04 7.43
N ALA A 125 -7.77 -4.12 8.57
CA ALA A 125 -8.28 -5.35 9.13
C ALA A 125 -9.33 -5.96 8.19
N GLU A 126 -9.17 -7.25 7.91
CA GLU A 126 -10.04 -7.98 7.02
C GLU A 126 -11.49 -7.95 7.53
N ARG A 127 -12.39 -7.56 6.64
CA ARG A 127 -13.83 -7.54 6.89
C ARG A 127 -14.51 -8.06 5.64
N ASN A 128 -15.26 -9.15 5.79
CA ASN A 128 -16.09 -9.70 4.73
C ASN A 128 -17.38 -10.25 5.33
N GLU A 129 -18.42 -9.42 5.35
CA GLU A 129 -19.72 -9.76 5.93
C GLU A 129 -20.36 -10.98 5.25
N ARG A 130 -20.16 -11.14 3.94
CA ARG A 130 -20.70 -12.28 3.18
C ARG A 130 -20.08 -13.60 3.61
N LEU A 131 -18.83 -13.59 4.06
CA LEU A 131 -18.12 -14.75 4.59
C LEU A 131 -18.16 -14.81 6.13
N GLY A 132 -18.88 -13.90 6.78
CA GLY A 132 -18.92 -13.80 8.24
C GLY A 132 -17.59 -13.38 8.88
N ILE A 133 -16.65 -12.85 8.10
CA ILE A 133 -15.33 -12.40 8.59
C ILE A 133 -15.48 -11.02 9.19
N ILE A 134 -15.33 -10.95 10.52
CA ILE A 134 -15.34 -9.71 11.30
C ILE A 134 -13.98 -9.63 12.01
N PRO A 135 -13.29 -8.48 11.94
CA PRO A 135 -11.97 -8.35 12.54
C PRO A 135 -12.04 -8.41 14.06
N ASP A 136 -11.13 -9.18 14.65
CA ASP A 136 -11.02 -9.31 16.10
C ASP A 136 -10.36 -8.07 16.75
N ARG A 137 -10.32 -8.06 18.09
CA ARG A 137 -9.74 -6.96 18.86
C ARG A 137 -8.26 -6.75 18.55
N MET A 138 -7.49 -7.81 18.32
CA MET A 138 -6.06 -7.71 18.05
C MET A 138 -5.78 -7.19 16.64
N GLN A 139 -6.58 -7.57 15.64
CA GLN A 139 -6.53 -7.01 14.30
C GLN A 139 -6.84 -5.50 14.32
N LEU A 140 -7.87 -5.10 15.08
CA LEU A 140 -8.22 -3.68 15.25
C LEU A 140 -7.14 -2.90 16.02
N GLU A 141 -6.53 -3.49 17.04
CA GLU A 141 -5.41 -2.89 17.77
C GLU A 141 -4.19 -2.70 16.86
N PHE A 142 -3.85 -3.72 16.07
CA PHE A 142 -2.78 -3.67 15.08
C PHE A 142 -3.02 -2.53 14.07
N GLN A 143 -4.21 -2.47 13.48
CA GLN A 143 -4.58 -1.42 12.53
C GLN A 143 -4.56 -0.02 13.18
N GLN A 144 -5.37 0.19 14.22
CA GLN A 144 -5.72 1.53 14.68
C GLN A 144 -4.64 2.14 15.57
N ARG A 145 -3.98 1.33 16.40
CA ARG A 145 -3.02 1.84 17.39
C ARG A 145 -1.59 1.64 16.94
N TYR A 146 -1.25 0.46 16.42
CA TYR A 146 0.12 0.17 16.02
C TYR A 146 0.49 0.81 14.66
N ILE A 147 -0.35 0.63 13.63
CA ILE A 147 -0.08 1.18 12.29
C ILE A 147 -0.47 2.66 12.21
N TYR A 148 -1.75 3.01 12.41
CA TYR A 148 -2.19 4.40 12.27
C TYR A 148 -1.63 5.33 13.36
N GLY A 149 -1.41 4.81 14.58
CA GLY A 149 -0.71 5.53 15.64
C GLY A 149 0.80 5.65 15.40
N GLY A 150 1.34 4.96 14.40
CA GLY A 150 2.73 5.09 13.96
C GLY A 150 3.77 4.38 14.82
N CYS A 151 3.36 3.58 15.80
CA CYS A 151 4.25 2.82 16.68
C CYS A 151 5.19 1.89 15.90
N TYR A 152 4.70 1.28 14.80
CA TYR A 152 5.48 0.36 13.97
C TYR A 152 6.84 0.92 13.51
N ARG A 153 6.97 2.25 13.39
CA ARG A 153 8.21 2.90 12.96
C ARG A 153 9.35 2.72 13.95
N ASN A 154 9.06 2.53 15.23
CA ASN A 154 10.04 2.56 16.31
C ASN A 154 10.18 1.24 17.05
N GLU A 155 9.20 0.34 16.94
CA GLU A 155 9.20 -0.95 17.62
C GLU A 155 8.53 -2.01 16.74
N THR A 156 8.78 -3.28 17.03
CA THR A 156 8.10 -4.44 16.46
C THR A 156 6.71 -4.63 17.08
N TRP A 157 5.88 -5.47 16.47
CA TRP A 157 4.57 -5.79 17.03
C TRP A 157 4.67 -6.52 18.36
N GLU A 158 5.66 -7.41 18.50
CA GLU A 158 5.93 -8.14 19.74
C GLU A 158 6.36 -7.18 20.88
N GLU A 159 7.21 -6.21 20.58
CA GLU A 159 7.61 -5.16 21.54
C GLU A 159 6.42 -4.27 21.93
N TYR A 160 5.59 -3.86 20.95
CA TYR A 160 4.36 -3.12 21.19
C TYR A 160 3.44 -3.89 22.15
N CYS A 161 3.18 -5.17 21.87
CA CYS A 161 2.34 -6.03 22.68
C CYS A 161 2.87 -6.15 24.11
N LYS A 162 4.17 -6.41 24.28
CA LYS A 162 4.83 -6.51 25.58
C LYS A 162 4.70 -5.20 26.37
N ARG A 163 4.95 -4.05 25.75
CA ARG A 163 4.84 -2.73 26.36
C ARG A 163 3.41 -2.37 26.77
N LYS A 164 2.42 -2.85 26.02
CA LYS A 164 0.99 -2.63 26.28
C LYS A 164 0.35 -3.70 27.17
N GLY A 165 1.08 -4.74 27.56
CA GLY A 165 0.54 -5.87 28.33
C GLY A 165 -0.48 -6.70 27.54
N LEU A 166 -0.43 -6.67 26.21
CA LEU A 166 -1.28 -7.48 25.34
C LEU A 166 -0.70 -8.89 25.28
N LYS A 167 -1.42 -9.89 25.79
CA LYS A 167 -1.09 -11.31 25.60
C LYS A 167 -1.96 -11.86 24.47
N ASN A 168 -1.37 -12.77 23.67
CA ASN A 168 -2.01 -13.52 22.59
C ASN A 168 -3.42 -14.03 22.98
N GLY A 169 -4.45 -13.25 22.67
CA GLY A 169 -5.83 -13.71 22.58
C GLY A 169 -6.68 -13.82 23.86
N VAL A 170 -6.19 -13.55 25.08
CA VAL A 170 -7.04 -13.58 26.29
C VAL A 170 -6.63 -12.50 27.31
N VAL A 171 -7.59 -11.69 27.73
CA VAL A 171 -7.51 -10.81 28.91
C VAL A 171 -8.39 -11.45 29.99
N PHE A 172 -7.85 -11.67 31.19
CA PHE A 172 -8.62 -12.07 32.39
C PHE A 172 -9.42 -10.89 32.92
#